data_AF-A0A940USG9-F1
#
_entry.id   AF-A0A940USG9-F1
#
_cell.length_a   1.000
_cell.length_b   1.000
_cell.length_c   1.000
_cell.angle_alpha   90.00
_cell.angle_beta   90.00
_cell.angle_gamma   90.00
#
_symmetry.space_group_name_H-M   'P 1'
#
loop_
_entity.id
_entity.type
_entity.pdbx_description
1 polymer ?
#
loop_
_entity_poly.entity_id
_entity_poly.type
_entity_poly.pdbx_seq_one_letter_code
_entity_poly.pdbx_strand_id
1 'polypeptide(L)'
;MPLAFESLSHGQIAFGFFNIETDLLLLDVHFFFADDFVQAVRELAANPGDRRVSVSLVAYTLNPSRIGNLMGSLHGIDFRGFIGEVYKRYPFPKEEEKFRQQPEGFRNRGIIEAIIGKYARLKPIIIVFDPARDTLDIGGYIFDRSEFHRLILYVWAGGYPRWRDGLRPDYVREMKRTIEGSENAVFAGLEFTE
;
A
#
# COMPACT_ATOMS: atom_id res chain seq x y z
N MET A 1 -2.01 -3.24 9.57
CA MET A 1 -3.47 -3.14 9.46
C MET A 1 -3.86 -1.87 8.74
N PRO A 2 -4.82 -1.92 7.80
CA PRO A 2 -5.21 -0.76 7.00
C PRO A 2 -5.81 0.31 7.92
N LEU A 3 -5.54 1.58 7.62
CA LEU A 3 -6.10 2.72 8.32
C LEU A 3 -6.97 3.55 7.38
N ALA A 4 -7.76 4.46 7.96
CA ALA A 4 -8.52 5.43 7.20
C ALA A 4 -7.62 6.59 6.77
N PHE A 5 -7.70 6.96 5.50
CA PHE A 5 -7.05 8.12 4.89
C PHE A 5 -8.10 8.96 4.16
N GLU A 6 -7.87 10.26 4.09
CA GLU A 6 -8.79 11.22 3.47
C GLU A 6 -8.49 11.36 1.97
N SER A 7 -9.38 10.84 1.12
CA SER A 7 -9.37 11.15 -0.30
C SER A 7 -10.24 12.36 -0.59
N LEU A 8 -9.71 13.31 -1.36
CA LEU A 8 -10.47 14.45 -1.90
C LEU A 8 -11.64 14.01 -2.79
N SER A 9 -11.55 12.82 -3.39
CA SER A 9 -12.53 12.30 -4.33
C SER A 9 -13.58 11.38 -3.71
N HIS A 10 -13.22 10.62 -2.66
CA HIS A 10 -14.03 9.53 -2.13
C HIS A 10 -14.28 9.65 -0.60
N GLY A 11 -13.79 10.71 0.05
CA GLY A 11 -13.82 10.84 1.50
C GLY A 11 -12.88 9.84 2.16
N GLN A 12 -13.26 9.32 3.33
CA GLN A 12 -12.46 8.33 4.04
C GLN A 12 -12.42 7.00 3.31
N ILE A 13 -11.20 6.56 3.00
CA ILE A 13 -10.92 5.29 2.32
C ILE A 13 -9.88 4.49 3.09
N ALA A 14 -9.95 3.17 2.97
CA ALA A 14 -9.00 2.27 3.61
C ALA A 14 -7.72 2.15 2.77
N PHE A 15 -6.57 2.37 3.41
CA PHE A 15 -5.26 2.07 2.83
C PHE A 15 -4.36 1.32 3.80
N GLY A 16 -3.60 0.35 3.28
CA GLY A 16 -2.49 -0.28 3.98
C GLY A 16 -2.47 -1.81 3.93
N PHE A 17 -1.51 -2.41 4.63
CA PHE A 17 -1.40 -3.86 4.79
C PHE A 17 -2.63 -4.44 5.49
N PHE A 18 -3.34 -5.36 4.82
CA PHE A 18 -4.41 -6.13 5.46
C PHE A 18 -3.96 -7.44 6.09
N ASN A 19 -2.80 -7.99 5.77
CA ASN A 19 -2.31 -9.21 6.40
C ASN A 19 -0.82 -9.07 6.70
N ILE A 20 -0.41 -9.41 7.92
CA ILE A 20 0.96 -9.15 8.41
C ILE A 20 2.00 -10.07 7.79
N GLU A 21 1.59 -11.23 7.27
CA GLU A 21 2.47 -12.21 6.63
C GLU A 21 2.74 -11.87 5.16
N THR A 22 2.05 -10.87 4.60
CA THR A 22 2.18 -10.46 3.21
C THR A 22 2.55 -8.99 3.14
N ASP A 23 3.24 -8.58 2.09
CA ASP A 23 3.51 -7.19 1.78
C ASP A 23 2.47 -6.58 0.83
N LEU A 24 1.28 -7.18 0.74
CA LEU A 24 0.22 -6.69 -0.13
C LEU A 24 -0.53 -5.53 0.56
N LEU A 25 -0.50 -4.36 -0.09
CA LEU A 25 -1.28 -3.19 0.29
C LEU A 25 -2.65 -3.25 -0.37
N LEU A 26 -3.63 -2.65 0.29
CA LEU A 26 -4.90 -2.28 -0.34
C LEU A 26 -5.07 -0.77 -0.36
N LEU A 27 -5.81 -0.31 -1.36
CA LEU A 27 -6.36 1.03 -1.53
C LEU A 27 -7.80 0.84 -2.02
N ASP A 28 -8.73 0.75 -1.07
CA ASP A 28 -10.11 0.32 -1.28
C ASP A 28 -10.22 -0.96 -2.15
N VAL A 29 -10.54 -0.83 -3.44
CA VAL A 29 -10.66 -1.96 -4.39
C VAL A 29 -9.36 -2.37 -5.08
N HIS A 30 -8.30 -1.58 -4.96
CA HIS A 30 -6.99 -1.86 -5.58
C HIS A 30 -6.06 -2.54 -4.59
N PHE A 31 -5.44 -3.63 -5.03
CA PHE A 31 -4.46 -4.39 -4.26
C PHE A 31 -3.14 -4.44 -5.02
N PHE A 32 -2.03 -4.07 -4.40
CA PHE A 32 -0.72 -4.02 -5.03
C PHE A 32 0.36 -4.30 -3.99
N PHE A 33 1.47 -4.91 -4.42
CA PHE A 33 2.55 -5.22 -3.49
C PHE A 33 3.28 -3.94 -3.09
N ALA A 34 3.79 -3.92 -1.86
CA ALA A 34 4.46 -2.74 -1.31
C ALA A 34 5.74 -2.41 -2.09
N ASP A 35 6.45 -3.40 -2.62
CA ASP A 35 7.59 -3.20 -3.51
C ASP A 35 7.17 -2.53 -4.84
N ASP A 36 6.05 -2.94 -5.44
CA ASP A 36 5.50 -2.31 -6.65
C ASP A 36 5.08 -0.85 -6.38
N PHE A 37 4.44 -0.58 -5.23
CA PHE A 37 4.11 0.79 -4.80
C PHE A 37 5.35 1.64 -4.60
N VAL A 38 6.34 1.11 -3.87
CA VAL A 38 7.62 1.78 -3.65
C VAL A 38 8.32 2.08 -4.98
N GLN A 39 8.31 1.13 -5.92
CA GLN A 39 8.92 1.33 -7.22
C GLN A 39 8.25 2.47 -7.98
N ALA A 40 6.91 2.53 -7.99
CA ALA A 40 6.18 3.64 -8.61
C ALA A 40 6.50 4.99 -7.93
N VAL A 41 6.62 5.02 -6.60
CA VAL A 41 7.03 6.22 -5.85
C VAL A 41 8.45 6.66 -6.22
N ARG A 42 9.38 5.72 -6.40
CA ARG A 42 10.76 6.00 -6.84
C ARG A 42 10.79 6.55 -8.27
N GLU A 43 9.96 6.02 -9.16
CA GLU A 43 9.81 6.55 -10.51
C GLU A 43 9.26 7.98 -10.48
N LEU A 44 8.29 8.27 -9.62
CA LEU A 44 7.81 9.64 -9.43
C LEU A 44 8.93 10.56 -8.91
N ALA A 45 9.71 10.11 -7.92
CA ALA A 45 10.85 10.83 -7.35
C ALA A 45 12.00 11.09 -8.33
N ALA A 46 12.16 10.27 -9.36
CA ALA A 46 13.14 10.49 -10.41
C ALA A 46 12.78 11.65 -11.37
N ASN A 47 11.55 12.16 -11.32
CA ASN A 47 11.11 13.28 -12.14
C ASN A 47 11.22 14.61 -11.37
N PRO A 48 11.54 15.76 -12.01
CA PRO A 48 11.65 17.05 -11.34
C PRO A 48 10.36 17.58 -10.68
N GLY A 49 9.19 17.05 -11.06
CA GLY A 49 7.90 17.47 -10.49
C GLY A 49 7.42 18.86 -10.94
N ASP A 50 8.08 19.49 -11.91
CA ASP A 50 7.70 20.79 -12.48
C ASP A 50 6.49 20.70 -13.43
N ARG A 51 6.16 19.48 -13.87
CA ARG A 51 5.08 19.18 -14.80
C ARG A 51 4.25 18.01 -14.29
N ARG A 52 3.07 17.86 -14.89
CA ARG A 52 2.24 16.67 -14.68
C ARG A 52 3.03 15.42 -15.09
N VAL A 53 3.21 14.51 -14.15
CA VAL A 53 3.91 13.23 -14.35
C VAL A 53 2.93 12.09 -14.13
N SER A 54 3.10 11.01 -14.88
CA SER A 54 2.32 9.79 -14.72
C SER A 54 3.24 8.58 -14.68
N VAL A 55 3.07 7.74 -13.67
CA VAL A 55 3.82 6.49 -13.51
C VAL A 55 2.82 5.33 -13.36
N SER A 56 3.24 4.13 -13.77
CA SER A 56 2.39 2.95 -13.74
C SER A 56 2.57 2.21 -12.42
N LEU A 57 1.47 1.83 -11.77
CA LEU A 57 1.46 0.93 -10.61
C LEU A 57 0.70 -0.34 -10.98
N VAL A 58 1.39 -1.48 -10.95
CA VAL A 58 0.79 -2.78 -11.21
C VAL A 58 -0.11 -3.17 -10.04
N ALA A 59 -1.39 -3.45 -10.31
CA ALA A 59 -2.38 -3.76 -9.27
C ALA A 59 -3.37 -4.85 -9.68
N TYR A 60 -4.04 -5.41 -8.69
CA TYR A 60 -5.23 -6.23 -8.84
C TYR A 60 -6.43 -5.38 -8.42
N THR A 61 -7.30 -5.04 -9.37
CA THR A 61 -8.54 -4.33 -9.07
C THR A 61 -9.67 -5.33 -8.91
N LEU A 62 -10.22 -5.43 -7.70
CA LEU A 62 -11.25 -6.41 -7.37
C LEU A 62 -12.64 -5.77 -7.48
N ASN A 63 -13.63 -6.56 -7.89
CA ASN A 63 -15.02 -6.18 -7.67
C ASN A 63 -15.28 -6.21 -6.13
N PRO A 64 -15.94 -5.19 -5.54
CA PRO A 64 -16.19 -5.14 -4.10
C PRO A 64 -16.79 -6.44 -3.52
N SER A 65 -17.71 -7.08 -4.25
CA SER A 65 -18.34 -8.34 -3.83
C SER A 65 -17.36 -9.53 -3.69
N ARG A 66 -16.17 -9.43 -4.29
CA ARG A 66 -15.13 -10.47 -4.29
C ARG A 66 -14.01 -10.22 -3.26
N ILE A 67 -13.98 -9.05 -2.63
CA ILE A 67 -12.93 -8.67 -1.67
C ILE A 67 -13.02 -9.53 -0.39
N GLY A 68 -14.21 -9.65 0.19
CA GLY A 68 -14.41 -10.36 1.46
C GLY A 68 -14.47 -9.43 2.66
N ASN A 69 -14.63 -10.01 3.86
CA ASN A 69 -14.84 -9.28 5.10
C ASN A 69 -13.58 -9.30 5.99
N LEU A 70 -12.82 -8.20 5.99
CA LEU A 70 -11.58 -8.09 6.78
C LEU A 70 -11.79 -8.36 8.28
N MET A 71 -12.77 -7.68 8.90
CA MET A 71 -13.03 -7.85 10.33
C MET A 71 -13.51 -9.27 10.64
N GLY A 72 -14.37 -9.83 9.80
CA GLY A 72 -14.81 -11.22 9.92
C GLY A 72 -13.66 -12.21 9.80
N SER A 73 -12.70 -11.98 8.91
CA SER A 73 -11.54 -12.85 8.72
C SER A 73 -10.54 -12.76 9.88
N LEU A 74 -10.28 -11.56 10.41
CA LEU A 74 -9.44 -11.34 11.59
C LEU A 74 -9.94 -12.12 12.82
N HIS A 75 -11.25 -12.12 13.04
CA HIS A 75 -11.88 -12.83 14.16
C HIS A 75 -12.15 -14.32 13.87
N GLY A 76 -11.80 -14.81 12.68
CA GLY A 76 -12.01 -16.21 12.29
C GLY A 76 -13.47 -16.60 12.03
N ILE A 77 -14.33 -15.63 11.71
CA ILE A 77 -15.79 -15.78 11.55
C ILE A 77 -16.19 -15.91 10.08
N ASP A 78 -15.64 -15.08 9.20
CA ASP A 78 -15.97 -15.06 7.77
C ASP A 78 -14.72 -15.10 6.90
N PHE A 79 -14.59 -16.18 6.14
CA PHE A 79 -13.45 -16.43 5.25
C PHE A 79 -13.87 -16.51 3.77
N ARG A 80 -14.90 -15.76 3.38
CA ARG A 80 -15.29 -15.58 1.97
C ARG A 80 -14.49 -14.46 1.31
N GLY A 81 -14.40 -14.51 -0.01
CA GLY A 81 -13.67 -13.54 -0.81
C GLY A 81 -12.15 -13.67 -0.70
N PHE A 82 -11.45 -12.80 -1.39
CA PHE A 82 -9.99 -12.79 -1.46
C PHE A 82 -9.35 -12.70 -0.07
N ILE A 83 -9.75 -11.71 0.74
CA ILE A 83 -9.20 -11.49 2.09
C ILE A 83 -9.39 -12.74 2.95
N GLY A 84 -10.57 -13.36 2.91
CA GLY A 84 -10.86 -14.57 3.67
C GLY A 84 -10.00 -15.76 3.28
N GLU A 85 -9.67 -15.92 1.99
CA GLU A 85 -8.75 -16.97 1.55
C GLU A 85 -7.32 -16.73 2.02
N VAL A 86 -6.85 -15.48 2.03
CA VAL A 86 -5.53 -15.12 2.59
C VAL A 86 -5.50 -15.45 4.09
N TYR A 87 -6.53 -15.08 4.86
CA TYR A 87 -6.56 -15.36 6.30
C TYR A 87 -6.74 -16.83 6.67
N LYS A 88 -7.32 -17.67 5.80
CA LYS A 88 -7.26 -19.13 5.97
C LYS A 88 -5.83 -19.65 5.89
N ARG A 89 -5.03 -19.07 5.00
CA ARG A 89 -3.63 -19.49 4.76
C ARG A 89 -2.66 -18.90 5.79
N TYR A 90 -2.89 -17.64 6.15
CA TYR A 90 -2.11 -16.84 7.08
C TYR A 90 -3.05 -16.22 8.12
N PRO A 91 -3.48 -17.00 9.12
CA PRO A 91 -4.38 -16.51 10.17
C PRO A 91 -3.76 -15.36 10.94
N PHE A 92 -4.60 -14.44 11.43
CA PHE A 92 -4.11 -13.42 12.35
C PHE A 92 -3.61 -14.10 13.63
N PRO A 93 -2.42 -13.74 14.14
CA PRO A 93 -1.90 -14.31 15.38
C PRO A 93 -2.82 -14.00 16.56
N LYS A 94 -2.79 -14.87 17.58
CA LYS A 94 -3.48 -14.66 18.85
C LYS A 94 -2.64 -13.90 19.87
N GLU A 95 -1.32 -13.93 19.70
CA GLU A 95 -0.33 -13.31 20.58
C GLU A 95 -0.02 -11.90 20.07
N GLU A 96 -0.22 -10.88 20.91
CA GLU A 96 -0.06 -9.47 20.53
C GLU A 96 1.36 -9.14 20.07
N GLU A 97 2.36 -9.83 20.61
CA GLU A 97 3.78 -9.69 20.24
C GLU A 97 4.02 -10.01 18.75
N LYS A 98 3.14 -10.84 18.16
CA LYS A 98 3.22 -11.25 16.76
C LYS A 98 2.43 -10.35 15.81
N PHE A 99 1.75 -9.30 16.29
CA PHE A 99 0.87 -8.47 15.45
C PHE A 99 1.61 -7.59 14.45
N ARG A 100 2.94 -7.52 14.54
CA ARG A 100 3.78 -6.66 13.70
C ARG A 100 3.89 -7.19 12.28
N GLN A 101 4.04 -6.25 11.34
CA GLN A 101 4.22 -6.54 9.92
C GLN A 101 5.54 -7.30 9.70
N GLN A 102 5.48 -8.42 8.98
CA GLN A 102 6.67 -9.23 8.71
C GLN A 102 7.52 -8.59 7.62
N PRO A 103 8.80 -8.25 7.88
CA PRO A 103 9.69 -7.68 6.87
C PRO A 103 9.94 -8.62 5.69
N GLU A 104 9.82 -9.92 5.92
CA GLU A 104 9.97 -10.95 4.89
C GLU A 104 8.68 -11.25 4.11
N GLY A 105 7.61 -10.46 4.29
CA GLY A 105 6.31 -10.68 3.64
C GLY A 105 6.39 -10.82 2.10
N PHE A 106 7.37 -10.14 1.47
CA PHE A 106 7.66 -10.24 0.04
C PHE A 106 7.97 -11.66 -0.43
N ARG A 107 8.47 -12.54 0.45
CA ARG A 107 8.73 -13.94 0.12
C ARG A 107 7.46 -14.72 -0.16
N ASN A 108 6.31 -14.25 0.31
CA ASN A 108 5.01 -14.86 0.09
C ASN A 108 4.33 -14.37 -1.21
N ARG A 109 4.95 -13.44 -1.97
CA ARG A 109 4.37 -12.86 -3.19
C ARG A 109 3.77 -13.88 -4.14
N GLY A 110 4.52 -14.91 -4.54
CA GLY A 110 4.03 -15.92 -5.48
C GLY A 110 2.82 -16.73 -4.96
N ILE A 111 2.72 -16.95 -3.65
CA ILE A 111 1.55 -17.60 -3.03
C ILE A 111 0.35 -16.67 -3.11
N ILE A 112 0.54 -15.38 -2.80
CA ILE A 112 -0.53 -14.38 -2.82
C ILE A 112 -1.00 -14.11 -4.25
N GLU A 113 -0.10 -14.04 -5.22
CA GLU A 113 -0.43 -13.94 -6.65
C GLU A 113 -1.32 -15.11 -7.12
N ALA A 114 -0.99 -16.33 -6.70
CA ALA A 114 -1.81 -17.51 -7.01
C ALA A 114 -3.22 -17.45 -6.38
N ILE A 115 -3.36 -16.84 -5.19
CA ILE A 115 -4.66 -16.66 -4.53
C ILE A 115 -5.45 -15.54 -5.23
N ILE A 116 -4.88 -14.33 -5.32
CA ILE A 116 -5.58 -13.15 -5.85
C ILE A 116 -5.93 -13.29 -7.34
N GLY A 117 -5.15 -14.07 -8.10
CA GLY A 117 -5.42 -14.40 -9.50
C GLY A 117 -6.76 -15.12 -9.74
N LYS A 118 -7.35 -15.74 -8.71
CA LYS A 118 -8.70 -16.32 -8.76
C LYS A 118 -9.80 -15.24 -8.74
N TYR A 119 -9.48 -14.07 -8.19
CA TYR A 119 -10.42 -12.98 -7.90
C TYR A 119 -10.31 -11.80 -8.86
N ALA A 120 -9.11 -11.52 -9.36
CA ALA A 120 -8.85 -10.43 -10.28
C ALA A 120 -7.70 -10.75 -11.23
N ARG A 121 -7.63 -10.01 -12.33
CA ARG A 121 -6.47 -10.02 -13.23
C ARG A 121 -5.56 -8.86 -12.87
N LEU A 122 -4.26 -9.10 -13.01
CA LEU A 122 -3.24 -8.07 -12.89
C LEU A 122 -3.43 -7.03 -13.99
N LYS A 123 -3.58 -5.76 -13.61
CA LYS A 123 -3.74 -4.62 -14.52
C LYS A 123 -3.08 -3.37 -13.92
N PRO A 124 -2.35 -2.59 -14.72
CA PRO A 124 -1.80 -1.33 -14.23
C PRO A 124 -2.92 -0.34 -13.91
N ILE A 125 -2.79 0.34 -12.77
CA ILE A 125 -3.42 1.64 -12.49
C ILE A 125 -2.36 2.73 -12.66
N ILE A 126 -2.78 3.98 -12.83
CA ILE A 126 -1.86 5.10 -13.03
C ILE A 126 -1.79 5.93 -11.75
N ILE A 127 -0.57 6.32 -11.39
CA ILE A 127 -0.33 7.39 -10.42
C ILE A 127 -0.05 8.66 -11.19
N VAL A 128 -0.77 9.74 -10.91
CA VAL A 128 -0.61 11.04 -11.54
C VAL A 128 -0.31 12.09 -10.48
N PHE A 129 0.80 12.79 -10.63
CA PHE A 129 1.05 14.04 -9.88
C PHE A 129 0.70 15.23 -10.76
N ASP A 130 -0.17 16.11 -10.27
CA ASP A 130 -0.51 17.38 -10.91
C ASP A 130 0.00 18.55 -10.05
N PRO A 131 1.16 19.16 -10.39
CA PRO A 131 1.72 20.26 -9.61
C PRO A 131 0.87 21.53 -9.66
N ALA A 132 0.01 21.71 -10.67
CA ALA A 132 -0.86 22.89 -10.75
C ALA A 132 -1.99 22.84 -9.72
N ARG A 133 -2.36 21.63 -9.29
CA ARG A 133 -3.41 21.38 -8.29
C ARG A 133 -2.86 20.96 -6.93
N ASP A 134 -1.57 20.65 -6.85
CA ASP A 134 -0.90 20.00 -5.71
C ASP A 134 -1.63 18.71 -5.27
N THR A 135 -2.10 17.94 -6.25
CA THR A 135 -2.86 16.70 -6.03
C THR A 135 -2.15 15.50 -6.62
N LEU A 136 -2.33 14.36 -5.97
CA LEU A 136 -1.94 13.05 -6.47
C LEU A 136 -3.17 12.18 -6.70
N ASP A 137 -3.30 11.61 -7.90
CA ASP A 137 -4.30 10.58 -8.22
C ASP A 137 -3.62 9.21 -8.23
N ILE A 138 -4.14 8.25 -7.47
CA ILE A 138 -3.73 6.84 -7.50
C ILE A 138 -4.94 6.01 -7.95
N GLY A 139 -5.00 5.64 -9.23
CA GLY A 139 -6.05 4.76 -9.75
C GLY A 139 -7.48 5.28 -9.62
N GLY A 140 -7.67 6.60 -9.54
CA GLY A 140 -8.96 7.26 -9.34
C GLY A 140 -9.16 7.82 -7.93
N TYR A 141 -8.25 7.56 -6.99
CA TYR A 141 -8.28 8.11 -5.63
C TYR A 141 -7.38 9.34 -5.56
N ILE A 142 -7.99 10.51 -5.40
CA ILE A 142 -7.29 11.79 -5.36
C ILE A 142 -6.94 12.13 -3.90
N PHE A 143 -5.69 12.50 -3.67
CA PHE A 143 -5.11 12.93 -2.41
C PHE A 143 -4.49 14.31 -2.59
N ASP A 144 -4.51 15.13 -1.54
CA ASP A 144 -3.56 16.23 -1.45
C ASP A 144 -2.16 15.70 -1.11
N ARG A 145 -1.16 16.57 -1.23
CA ARG A 145 0.24 16.22 -0.93
C ARG A 145 0.46 15.71 0.49
N SER A 146 -0.21 16.30 1.48
CA SER A 146 -0.04 15.93 2.89
C SER A 146 -0.59 14.53 3.18
N GLU A 147 -1.72 14.17 2.59
CA GLU A 147 -2.28 12.84 2.75
C GLU A 147 -1.45 11.81 1.98
N PHE A 148 -0.93 12.15 0.80
CA PHE A 148 0.00 11.28 0.09
C PHE A 148 1.28 11.02 0.91
N HIS A 149 1.84 12.03 1.58
CA HIS A 149 2.95 11.85 2.52
C HIS A 149 2.59 10.86 3.63
N ARG A 150 1.36 10.94 4.17
CA ARG A 150 0.89 9.98 5.18
C ARG A 150 0.82 8.55 4.63
N LEU A 151 0.45 8.34 3.36
CA LEU A 151 0.50 7.00 2.72
C LEU A 151 1.95 6.47 2.68
N ILE A 152 2.92 7.30 2.28
CA ILE A 152 4.34 6.94 2.25
C ILE A 152 4.85 6.62 3.65
N LEU A 153 4.55 7.47 4.63
CA LEU A 153 4.97 7.31 6.01
C LEU A 153 4.34 6.06 6.67
N TYR A 154 3.10 5.72 6.29
CA TYR A 154 2.48 4.47 6.70
C TYR A 154 3.29 3.26 6.21
N VAL A 155 3.69 3.23 4.93
CA VAL A 155 4.50 2.13 4.38
C VAL A 155 5.89 2.12 5.02
N TRP A 156 6.52 3.29 5.20
CA TRP A 156 7.79 3.45 5.90
C TRP A 156 7.77 2.86 7.32
N ALA A 157 6.70 3.12 8.07
CA ALA A 157 6.52 2.60 9.42
C ALA A 157 6.23 1.09 9.47
N GLY A 158 5.79 0.49 8.37
CA GLY A 158 5.32 -0.91 8.33
C GLY A 158 3.85 -1.03 8.74
N GLY A 159 3.09 0.03 8.48
CA GLY A 159 1.73 0.19 8.95
C GLY A 159 1.61 0.19 10.47
N TYR A 160 0.46 -0.25 10.96
CA TYR A 160 0.20 -0.46 12.39
C TYR A 160 0.05 -1.96 12.69
N PRO A 161 0.81 -2.53 13.66
CA PRO A 161 1.67 -1.89 14.66
C PRO A 161 3.17 -1.83 14.29
N ARG A 162 3.51 -1.48 13.04
CA ARG A 162 4.87 -1.34 12.49
C ARG A 162 5.55 -2.65 12.12
N TRP A 163 6.74 -2.54 11.51
CA TRP A 163 7.61 -3.68 11.20
C TRP A 163 8.05 -4.44 12.46
N ARG A 164 8.15 -5.78 12.33
CA ARG A 164 8.74 -6.64 13.35
C ARG A 164 10.18 -6.21 13.63
N ASP A 165 10.52 -6.08 14.92
CA ASP A 165 11.84 -5.66 15.39
C ASP A 165 12.34 -4.29 14.84
N GLY A 166 11.45 -3.48 14.27
CA GLY A 166 11.83 -2.23 13.59
C GLY A 166 12.56 -2.44 12.25
N LEU A 167 12.63 -3.67 11.75
CA LEU A 167 13.38 -4.03 10.55
C LEU A 167 12.58 -3.67 9.30
N ARG A 168 13.08 -2.69 8.55
CA ARG A 168 12.49 -2.27 7.28
C ARG A 168 13.06 -3.09 6.12
N PRO A 169 12.22 -3.59 5.19
CA PRO A 169 12.70 -4.24 3.96
C PRO A 169 13.58 -3.31 3.13
N ASP A 170 14.45 -3.89 2.28
CA ASP A 170 15.36 -3.13 1.42
C ASP A 170 14.64 -2.14 0.52
N TYR A 171 13.55 -2.55 -0.11
CA TYR A 171 12.76 -1.67 -0.98
C TYR A 171 12.28 -0.42 -0.23
N VAL A 172 11.83 -0.54 1.03
CA VAL A 172 11.40 0.61 1.84
C VAL A 172 12.56 1.56 2.14
N ARG A 173 13.76 1.02 2.42
CA ARG A 173 14.97 1.83 2.66
C ARG A 173 15.44 2.54 1.40
N GLU A 174 15.36 1.88 0.24
CA GLU A 174 15.65 2.48 -1.06
C GLU A 174 14.65 3.58 -1.43
N MET A 175 13.37 3.40 -1.11
CA MET A 175 12.35 4.44 -1.28
C MET A 175 12.74 5.73 -0.56
N LYS A 176 13.08 5.62 0.73
CA LYS A 176 13.53 6.77 1.54
C LYS A 176 14.72 7.47 0.90
N ARG A 177 15.78 6.73 0.56
CA ARG A 177 16.99 7.32 -0.06
C ARG A 177 16.67 8.03 -1.38
N THR A 178 15.78 7.45 -2.19
CA THR A 178 15.38 8.03 -3.49
C THR A 178 14.59 9.32 -3.29
N ILE A 179 13.68 9.35 -2.32
CA ILE A 179 12.88 10.54 -1.98
C ILE A 179 13.76 11.64 -1.40
N GLU A 180 14.67 11.33 -0.47
CA GLU A 180 15.56 12.33 0.16
C GLU A 180 16.51 13.00 -0.85
N GLY A 181 16.84 12.32 -1.95
CA GLY A 181 17.62 12.87 -3.06
C GLY A 181 16.78 13.48 -4.18
N SER A 182 15.45 13.51 -4.05
CA SER A 182 14.54 13.97 -5.10
C SER A 182 14.36 15.49 -5.07
N GLU A 183 14.36 16.11 -6.25
CA GLU A 183 13.95 17.51 -6.43
C GLU A 183 12.43 17.65 -6.68
N ASN A 184 11.68 16.53 -6.70
CA ASN A 184 10.25 16.56 -7.01
C ASN A 184 9.44 17.26 -5.92
N ALA A 185 8.73 18.33 -6.30
CA ALA A 185 7.91 19.14 -5.41
C ALA A 185 6.83 18.34 -4.63
N VAL A 186 6.42 17.17 -5.14
CA VAL A 186 5.48 16.30 -4.43
C VAL A 186 6.04 15.80 -3.10
N PHE A 187 7.36 15.67 -2.95
CA PHE A 187 8.00 15.21 -1.71
C PHE A 187 8.54 16.34 -0.84
N ALA A 188 8.38 17.60 -1.26
CA ALA A 188 8.83 18.74 -0.48
C ALA A 188 8.16 18.77 0.90
N GLY A 189 8.96 18.80 1.97
CA GLY A 189 8.49 18.78 3.36
C GLY A 189 8.18 17.39 3.93
N LEU A 190 8.42 16.31 3.18
CA LEU A 190 8.31 14.95 3.71
C LEU A 190 9.51 14.62 4.60
N GLU A 191 9.25 14.36 5.88
CA GLU A 191 10.28 13.96 6.85
C GLU A 191 10.06 12.51 7.33
N PHE A 192 11.09 11.67 7.19
CA PHE A 192 11.07 10.30 7.70
C PHE A 192 11.54 10.28 9.16
N THR A 193 10.64 9.99 10.09
CA THR A 193 11.02 9.72 11.49
C THR A 193 11.56 8.30 11.65
N GLU A 194 12.52 8.11 12.56
CA GLU A 194 13.13 6.81 12.86
C GLU A 194 12.17 5.76 13.45
#